data_AF-A0AAW8KTY2-F1
#
_entry.id   AF-A0AAW8KTY2-F1
#
_cell.length_a   1.000
_cell.length_b   1.000
_cell.length_c   1.000
_cell.angle_alpha   90.00
_cell.angle_beta   90.00
_cell.angle_gamma   90.00
#
_symmetry.space_group_name_H-M   'P 1'
#
loop_
_entity.id
_entity.type
_entity.pdbx_description
1 polymer ?
#
loop_
_entity_poly.entity_id
_entity_poly.type
_entity_poly.pdbx_seq_one_letter_code
_entity_poly.pdbx_strand_id
1 'polypeptide(L)'
;MLLSYKYINSPVGQLKLVANENALVAVLWDNENPKRVRLAELVEQLEHPVLLKTEQQLKEYFEGKRHEFTLPLDFEGTAFQKQVWSALLTIPYGETRSYKDIAVQIGNEKAVRAVGAANGKNPISIIAPCHRVIGAGGALVGFAGGLDKKDILLKLEQQ
;
A
#
# COMPACT_ATOMS: atom_id res chain seq x y z
N MET A 1 -0.56 8.91 20.72
CA MET A 1 -1.72 8.78 19.80
C MET A 1 -2.13 7.33 19.87
N LEU A 2 -3.41 7.05 20.10
CA LEU A 2 -3.93 5.68 20.09
C LEU A 2 -4.20 5.28 18.64
N LEU A 3 -3.70 4.12 18.22
CA LEU A 3 -4.03 3.56 16.91
C LEU A 3 -4.87 2.31 17.11
N SER A 4 -5.82 2.14 16.20
CA SER A 4 -6.73 1.00 16.19
C SER A 4 -6.29 0.01 15.12
N TYR A 5 -6.37 -1.28 15.40
CA TYR A 5 -6.07 -2.31 14.42
C TYR A 5 -7.09 -3.43 14.37
N LYS A 6 -7.11 -4.14 13.23
CA LYS A 6 -7.76 -5.44 13.08
C LYS A 6 -7.00 -6.29 12.06
N TYR A 7 -7.12 -7.61 12.19
CA TYR A 7 -6.62 -8.55 11.18
C TYR A 7 -7.74 -8.96 10.23
N ILE A 8 -7.38 -9.17 8.96
CA ILE A 8 -8.28 -9.75 7.95
C ILE A 8 -7.55 -10.88 7.21
N ASN A 9 -8.31 -11.88 6.78
CA ASN A 9 -7.82 -12.91 5.87
C ASN A 9 -8.03 -12.47 4.43
N SER A 10 -7.07 -12.77 3.55
CA SER A 10 -7.14 -12.40 2.13
C SER A 10 -6.45 -13.45 1.25
N PRO A 11 -6.66 -13.42 -0.09
CA PRO A 11 -5.93 -14.29 -1.03
C PRO A 11 -4.41 -14.13 -1.00
N VAL A 12 -3.89 -13.06 -0.41
CA VAL A 12 -2.45 -12.79 -0.24
C VAL A 12 -1.96 -13.04 1.20
N GLY A 13 -2.74 -13.78 1.99
CA GLY A 13 -2.47 -14.09 3.39
C GLY A 13 -3.16 -13.14 4.37
N GLN A 14 -2.76 -13.19 5.65
CA GLN A 14 -3.32 -12.30 6.66
C GLN A 14 -2.74 -10.89 6.51
N LEU A 15 -3.62 -9.88 6.61
CA LEU A 15 -3.27 -8.47 6.59
C LEU A 15 -3.68 -7.82 7.90
N LYS A 16 -2.82 -6.94 8.43
CA LYS A 16 -3.14 -6.10 9.58
C LYS A 16 -3.48 -4.69 9.09
N LEU A 17 -4.72 -4.29 9.30
CA LEU A 17 -5.21 -2.94 9.01
C LEU A 17 -4.99 -2.08 10.25
N VAL A 18 -4.46 -0.87 10.07
CA VAL A 18 -4.20 0.08 11.17
C VAL A 18 -4.76 1.45 10.79
N ALA A 19 -5.52 2.05 11.69
CA ALA A 19 -6.14 3.35 11.51
C ALA A 19 -5.93 4.24 12.75
N ASN A 20 -5.91 5.55 12.54
CA ASN A 20 -6.23 6.51 13.58
C ASN A 20 -7.75 6.73 13.61
N GLU A 21 -8.23 7.67 14.43
CA GLU A 21 -9.66 7.99 14.56
C GLU A 21 -10.37 8.25 13.22
N ASN A 22 -9.66 8.85 12.25
CA ASN A 22 -10.27 9.40 11.04
C ASN A 22 -9.80 8.74 9.73
N ALA A 23 -8.64 8.08 9.72
CA ALA A 23 -7.97 7.65 8.50
C ALA A 23 -7.18 6.35 8.66
N LEU A 24 -7.02 5.65 7.54
CA LEU A 24 -6.17 4.48 7.43
C LEU A 24 -4.71 4.95 7.37
N VAL A 25 -3.88 4.38 8.24
CA VAL A 25 -2.46 4.74 8.35
C VAL A 25 -1.53 3.63 7.87
N ALA A 26 -1.96 2.36 7.94
CA ALA A 26 -1.17 1.25 7.42
C ALA A 26 -1.99 0.02 7.03
N VAL A 27 -1.45 -0.74 6.08
CA VAL A 27 -1.80 -2.12 5.73
C VAL A 27 -0.51 -2.93 5.74
N LEU A 28 -0.34 -3.72 6.80
CA LEU A 28 0.88 -4.47 7.07
C LEU A 28 0.70 -5.95 6.71
N TRP A 29 1.76 -6.54 6.18
CA TRP A 29 1.83 -7.98 5.89
C TRP A 29 2.18 -8.78 7.16
N ASP A 30 1.78 -10.05 7.21
CA ASP A 30 2.06 -10.96 8.33
C ASP A 30 3.56 -11.08 8.65
N ASN A 31 4.42 -11.00 7.62
CA ASN A 31 5.88 -11.11 7.76
C ASN A 31 6.59 -9.75 8.00
N GLU A 32 5.85 -8.64 8.13
CA GLU A 32 6.47 -7.34 8.33
C GLU A 32 6.89 -7.10 9.79
N ASN A 33 8.02 -6.40 9.94
CA ASN A 33 8.50 -5.99 11.26
C ASN A 33 7.46 -5.07 11.93
N PRO A 34 6.90 -5.44 13.11
CA PRO A 34 5.87 -4.67 13.79
C PRO A 34 6.35 -3.26 14.21
N LYS A 35 7.67 -3.00 14.21
CA LYS A 35 8.26 -1.68 14.50
C LYS A 35 8.14 -0.66 13.35
N ARG A 36 7.51 -1.01 12.22
CA ARG A 36 7.34 -0.12 11.05
C ARG A 36 6.36 1.02 11.33
N VAL A 37 5.33 0.76 12.13
CA VAL A 37 4.46 1.79 12.73
C VAL A 37 5.07 2.13 14.08
N ARG A 38 5.89 3.18 14.14
CA ARG A 38 6.61 3.55 15.37
C ARG A 38 5.67 4.22 16.36
N LEU A 39 5.76 3.79 17.63
CA LEU A 39 5.49 4.61 18.84
C LEU A 39 4.03 4.90 19.24
N ALA A 40 3.03 4.27 18.63
CA ALA A 40 1.66 4.34 19.09
C ALA A 40 1.24 3.06 19.82
N GLU A 41 0.49 3.23 20.91
CA GLU A 41 -0.22 2.12 21.55
C GLU A 41 -1.29 1.62 20.57
N LEU A 42 -1.26 0.32 20.29
CA LEU A 42 -2.16 -0.33 19.33
C LEU A 42 -3.25 -1.08 20.10
N VAL A 43 -4.51 -0.71 19.85
CA VAL A 43 -5.68 -1.36 20.43
C VAL A 43 -6.44 -2.09 19.35
N GLU A 44 -6.81 -3.33 19.61
CA GLU A 44 -7.66 -4.07 18.69
C GLU A 44 -9.08 -3.50 18.73
N GLN A 45 -9.61 -3.11 17.57
CA GLN A 45 -10.96 -2.57 17.44
C GLN A 45 -11.62 -3.10 16.18
N LEU A 46 -12.41 -4.17 16.33
CA LEU A 46 -13.05 -4.85 15.20
C LEU A 46 -14.12 -3.99 14.52
N GLU A 47 -14.78 -3.12 15.31
CA GLU A 47 -15.88 -2.24 14.89
C GLU A 47 -15.43 -0.82 14.49
N HIS A 48 -14.12 -0.58 14.34
CA HIS A 48 -13.64 0.74 13.95
C HIS A 48 -14.12 1.10 12.53
N PRO A 49 -14.83 2.22 12.30
CA PRO A 49 -15.48 2.51 11.02
C PRO A 49 -14.55 2.51 9.81
N VAL A 50 -13.34 3.06 9.95
CA VAL A 50 -12.34 3.06 8.87
C VAL A 50 -11.85 1.66 8.56
N LEU A 51 -11.68 0.81 9.58
CA LEU A 51 -11.15 -0.54 9.40
C LEU A 51 -12.19 -1.45 8.76
N LEU A 52 -13.47 -1.32 9.14
CA LEU A 52 -14.60 -2.02 8.50
C LEU A 52 -14.73 -1.64 7.03
N LYS A 53 -14.68 -0.33 6.70
CA LYS A 53 -14.72 0.14 5.30
C LYS A 53 -13.52 -0.37 4.51
N THR A 54 -12.33 -0.38 5.12
CA THR A 54 -11.11 -0.87 4.47
C THR A 54 -11.21 -2.36 4.17
N GLU A 55 -11.67 -3.18 5.12
CA GLU A 55 -11.91 -4.61 4.92
C GLU A 55 -12.91 -4.87 3.79
N GLN A 56 -14.05 -4.16 3.80
CA GLN A 56 -15.07 -4.29 2.75
C GLN A 56 -14.47 -4.03 1.36
N GLN A 57 -13.76 -2.91 1.20
CA GLN A 57 -13.20 -2.54 -0.10
C GLN A 57 -12.07 -3.48 -0.54
N LEU A 58 -11.25 -3.96 0.38
CA LEU A 58 -10.24 -4.97 0.08
C LEU A 58 -10.89 -6.27 -0.38
N LYS A 59 -11.98 -6.71 0.27
CA LYS A 59 -12.74 -7.87 -0.17
C LYS A 59 -13.28 -7.69 -1.60
N GLU A 60 -13.91 -6.56 -1.88
CA GLU A 60 -14.40 -6.23 -3.24
C GLU A 60 -13.27 -6.19 -4.28
N TYR A 61 -12.09 -5.66 -3.91
CA TYR A 61 -10.91 -5.63 -4.76
C TYR A 61 -10.41 -7.04 -5.08
N PHE A 62 -10.28 -7.91 -4.07
CA PHE A 62 -9.86 -9.30 -4.25
C PHE A 62 -10.88 -10.14 -5.03
N GLU A 63 -12.16 -9.75 -5.02
CA GLU A 63 -13.23 -10.35 -5.84
C GLU A 63 -13.28 -9.78 -7.28
N GLY A 64 -12.40 -8.84 -7.64
CA GLY A 64 -12.40 -8.19 -8.96
C GLY A 64 -13.56 -7.22 -9.19
N LYS A 65 -14.28 -6.82 -8.13
CA LYS A 65 -15.46 -5.93 -8.21
C LYS A 65 -15.11 -4.46 -7.98
N ARG A 66 -13.91 -4.18 -7.47
CA ARG A 66 -13.44 -2.83 -7.16
C ARG A 66 -12.10 -2.56 -7.81
N HIS A 67 -12.03 -1.46 -8.55
CA HIS A 67 -10.80 -0.99 -9.19
C HIS A 67 -10.21 0.26 -8.52
N GLU A 68 -11.01 0.98 -7.72
CA GLU A 68 -10.60 2.20 -7.01
C GLU A 68 -10.98 2.14 -5.53
N PHE A 69 -10.09 2.61 -4.66
CA PHE A 69 -10.36 2.71 -3.23
C PHE A 69 -10.86 4.12 -2.86
N THR A 70 -11.92 4.18 -2.06
CA THR A 70 -12.46 5.43 -1.52
C THR A 70 -12.35 5.38 0.00
N LEU A 71 -11.15 5.71 0.51
CA LEU A 71 -10.80 5.63 1.92
C LEU A 71 -10.08 6.93 2.34
N PRO A 72 -10.32 7.44 3.56
CA PRO A 72 -9.46 8.47 4.14
C PRO A 72 -8.08 7.86 4.42
N LEU A 73 -7.03 8.43 3.83
CA LEU A 73 -5.66 7.95 3.99
C LEU A 73 -4.82 9.01 4.70
N ASP A 74 -4.05 8.58 5.69
CA ASP A 74 -3.06 9.44 6.36
C ASP A 74 -1.68 8.78 6.32
N PHE A 75 -0.84 9.30 5.42
CA PHE A 75 0.51 8.82 5.25
C PHE A 75 1.45 9.41 6.29
N GLU A 76 2.06 8.56 7.12
CA GLU A 76 3.17 8.94 7.99
C GLU A 76 4.52 8.70 7.31
N GLY A 77 5.26 9.78 7.05
CA GLY A 77 6.56 9.71 6.39
C GLY A 77 7.15 11.09 6.09
N THR A 78 8.33 11.12 5.50
CA THR A 78 8.98 12.36 5.05
C THR A 78 8.20 13.01 3.90
N ALA A 79 8.41 14.30 3.67
CA ALA A 79 7.77 15.01 2.57
C ALA A 79 8.00 14.31 1.20
N PHE A 80 9.23 13.84 0.95
CA PHE A 80 9.55 13.10 -0.27
C PHE A 80 8.80 11.76 -0.36
N GLN A 81 8.70 11.02 0.76
CA GLN A 81 7.94 9.77 0.78
C GLN A 81 6.47 10.00 0.48
N LYS A 82 5.85 11.00 1.12
CA LYS A 82 4.45 11.38 0.88
C LYS A 82 4.22 11.75 -0.58
N GLN A 83 5.13 12.51 -1.20
CA GLN A 83 5.06 12.82 -2.64
C GLN A 83 5.08 11.56 -3.51
N VAL A 84 5.99 10.61 -3.24
CA VAL A 84 6.05 9.35 -3.97
C VAL A 84 4.75 8.55 -3.79
N TRP A 85 4.25 8.41 -2.56
CA TRP A 85 3.03 7.64 -2.29
C TRP A 85 1.78 8.27 -2.91
N SER A 86 1.68 9.59 -2.94
CA SER A 86 0.63 10.29 -3.69
C SER A 86 0.71 10.00 -5.19
N ALA A 87 1.91 9.92 -5.77
CA ALA A 87 2.07 9.52 -7.17
C ALA A 87 1.69 8.06 -7.43
N LEU A 88 1.87 7.15 -6.45
CA LEU A 88 1.39 5.77 -6.58
C LEU A 88 -0.13 5.71 -6.72
N LEU A 89 -0.86 6.54 -5.99
CA LEU A 89 -2.33 6.57 -6.02
C LEU A 89 -2.89 6.95 -7.40
N THR A 90 -2.09 7.57 -8.27
CA THR A 90 -2.51 7.93 -9.62
C THR A 90 -2.28 6.82 -10.65
N ILE A 91 -1.71 5.67 -10.25
CA ILE A 91 -1.50 4.54 -11.16
C ILE A 91 -2.83 3.77 -11.25
N PRO A 92 -3.49 3.70 -12.43
CA PRO A 92 -4.77 3.01 -12.56
C PRO A 92 -4.68 1.51 -12.28
N TYR A 93 -5.82 0.89 -11.98
CA TYR A 93 -5.94 -0.58 -11.88
C TYR A 93 -5.53 -1.25 -13.19
N GLY A 94 -4.73 -2.32 -13.12
CA GLY A 94 -4.25 -3.05 -14.29
C GLY A 94 -3.10 -2.37 -15.05
N GLU A 95 -2.72 -1.15 -14.67
CA GLU A 95 -1.59 -0.45 -15.24
C GLU A 95 -0.35 -0.55 -14.37
N THR A 96 0.82 -0.46 -15.01
CA THR A 96 2.11 -0.39 -14.32
C THR A 96 2.88 0.88 -14.67
N ARG A 97 3.81 1.27 -13.81
CA ARG A 97 4.77 2.34 -14.05
C ARG A 97 6.16 1.86 -13.69
N SER A 98 7.18 2.41 -14.33
CA SER A 98 8.56 2.22 -13.89
C SER A 98 8.90 3.17 -12.75
N TYR A 99 9.95 2.85 -12.00
CA TYR A 99 10.51 3.80 -11.01
C TYR A 99 10.92 5.14 -11.64
N LYS A 100 11.30 5.13 -12.93
CA LYS A 100 11.64 6.34 -13.67
C LYS A 100 10.40 7.19 -13.93
N ASP A 101 9.28 6.58 -14.31
CA ASP A 101 8.03 7.31 -14.57
C ASP A 101 7.57 8.05 -13.32
N ILE A 102 7.63 7.40 -12.15
CA ILE A 102 7.31 8.04 -10.87
C ILE A 102 8.31 9.17 -10.55
N ALA A 103 9.61 8.97 -10.80
CA ALA A 103 10.63 10.00 -10.59
C ALA A 103 10.39 11.25 -11.46
N VAL A 104 9.98 11.05 -12.72
CA VAL A 104 9.60 12.13 -13.64
C VAL A 104 8.32 12.82 -13.16
N GLN A 105 7.29 12.05 -12.77
CA GLN A 105 6.02 12.58 -12.30
C GLN A 105 6.16 13.49 -11.06
N ILE A 106 7.07 13.16 -10.14
CA ILE A 106 7.35 13.99 -8.96
C ILE A 106 8.34 15.15 -9.23
N GLY A 107 8.73 15.36 -10.50
CA GLY A 107 9.60 16.46 -10.91
C GLY A 107 11.09 16.24 -10.61
N ASN A 108 11.54 15.01 -10.37
CA ASN A 108 12.94 14.70 -10.08
C ASN A 108 13.39 13.40 -10.76
N GLU A 109 13.65 13.46 -12.07
CA GLU A 109 14.07 12.31 -12.89
C GLU A 109 15.31 11.58 -12.34
N LYS A 110 16.20 12.28 -11.62
CA LYS A 110 17.43 11.70 -11.03
C LYS A 110 17.15 10.90 -9.75
N ALA A 111 15.95 10.98 -9.17
CA ALA A 111 15.61 10.38 -7.88
C ALA A 111 15.13 8.91 -7.97
N VAL A 112 15.36 8.19 -9.08
CA VAL A 112 14.88 6.81 -9.29
C VAL A 112 15.17 5.87 -8.11
N ARG A 113 16.40 5.87 -7.59
CA ARG A 113 16.77 5.03 -6.43
C ARG A 113 16.04 5.44 -5.15
N ALA A 114 15.88 6.74 -4.93
CA ALA A 114 15.15 7.25 -3.77
C ALA A 114 13.65 6.93 -3.85
N VAL A 115 13.07 6.98 -5.05
CA VAL A 115 11.70 6.51 -5.34
C VAL A 115 11.57 5.03 -5.00
N GLY A 116 12.50 4.19 -5.42
CA GLY A 116 12.51 2.76 -5.06
C GLY A 116 12.53 2.53 -3.55
N ALA A 117 13.38 3.27 -2.83
CA ALA A 117 13.44 3.21 -1.37
C ALA A 117 12.14 3.71 -0.69
N ALA A 118 11.51 4.75 -1.23
CA ALA A 118 10.22 5.26 -0.74
C ALA A 118 9.07 4.30 -1.03
N ASN A 119 9.04 3.68 -2.22
CA ASN A 119 8.07 2.66 -2.60
C ASN A 119 8.11 1.45 -1.66
N GLY A 120 9.32 0.96 -1.33
CA GLY A 120 9.51 -0.11 -0.35
C GLY A 120 9.15 0.27 1.09
N LYS A 121 8.98 1.56 1.38
CA LYS A 121 8.54 2.09 2.68
C LYS A 121 7.06 2.47 2.71
N ASN A 122 6.29 2.21 1.65
CA ASN A 122 4.85 2.45 1.63
C ASN A 122 4.16 1.75 2.83
N PRO A 123 3.50 2.50 3.72
CA PRO A 123 2.80 1.92 4.87
C PRO A 123 1.42 1.38 4.50
N ILE A 124 0.77 1.89 3.45
CA ILE A 124 -0.60 1.53 3.05
C ILE A 124 -0.54 0.63 1.81
N SER A 125 -0.05 -0.60 1.99
CA SER A 125 0.07 -1.60 0.93
C SER A 125 -1.27 -1.88 0.22
N ILE A 126 -1.20 -2.30 -1.06
CA ILE A 126 -2.34 -2.59 -1.95
C ILE A 126 -3.12 -1.33 -2.36
N ILE A 127 -3.58 -0.54 -1.38
CA ILE A 127 -4.38 0.66 -1.59
C ILE A 127 -3.55 1.78 -2.20
N ALA A 128 -2.37 2.07 -1.64
CA ALA A 128 -1.33 2.79 -2.37
C ALA A 128 -0.53 1.73 -3.16
N PRO A 129 -0.69 1.67 -4.50
CA PRO A 129 -0.39 0.46 -5.26
C PRO A 129 1.10 0.34 -5.60
N CYS A 130 1.94 0.15 -4.58
CA CYS A 130 3.39 -0.02 -4.74
C CYS A 130 3.79 -1.30 -5.50
N HIS A 131 2.86 -2.26 -5.66
CA HIS A 131 3.01 -3.44 -6.52
C HIS A 131 2.94 -3.10 -8.00
N ARG A 132 2.30 -2.00 -8.40
CA ARG A 132 2.22 -1.53 -9.80
C ARG A 132 3.50 -0.86 -10.29
N VAL A 133 4.48 -0.63 -9.41
CA VAL A 133 5.79 -0.09 -9.80
C VAL A 133 6.79 -1.23 -10.04
N ILE A 134 7.34 -1.29 -11.26
CA ILE A 134 8.23 -2.38 -11.70
C ILE A 134 9.58 -1.86 -12.19
N GLY A 135 10.56 -2.76 -12.24
CA GLY A 135 11.88 -2.46 -12.78
C GLY A 135 11.85 -2.18 -14.29
N ALA A 136 12.90 -1.54 -14.80
CA ALA A 136 13.08 -1.40 -16.24
C ALA A 136 13.06 -2.79 -16.92
N GLY A 137 12.39 -2.91 -18.07
CA GLY A 137 12.24 -4.18 -18.79
C GLY A 137 11.22 -5.16 -18.20
N GLY A 138 10.38 -4.73 -17.25
CA GLY A 138 9.28 -5.54 -16.72
C GLY A 138 9.63 -6.42 -15.52
N ALA A 139 10.85 -6.32 -14.99
CA ALA A 139 11.29 -7.15 -13.88
C ALA A 139 10.53 -6.84 -12.57
N LEU A 140 10.00 -7.88 -11.93
CA LEU A 140 9.47 -7.79 -10.57
C LEU A 140 10.63 -7.69 -9.59
N VAL A 141 10.79 -6.52 -9.00
CA VAL A 141 11.79 -6.26 -7.96
C VAL A 141 11.10 -5.74 -6.71
N GLY A 142 11.71 -6.05 -5.56
CA GLY A 142 11.45 -5.47 -4.23
C GLY A 142 9.98 -5.19 -3.89
N PHE A 143 9.38 -6.03 -3.05
CA PHE A 143 8.05 -5.80 -2.51
C PHE A 143 8.00 -6.16 -1.04
N ALA A 144 7.38 -5.30 -0.22
CA ALA A 144 7.37 -5.48 1.22
C ALA A 144 6.61 -6.75 1.65
N GLY A 145 5.57 -7.13 0.89
CA GLY A 145 4.86 -8.39 1.07
C GLY A 145 5.53 -9.64 0.48
N GLY A 146 6.64 -9.50 -0.24
CA GLY A 146 7.27 -10.59 -1.01
C GLY A 146 6.86 -10.63 -2.48
N LEU A 147 7.74 -11.14 -3.35
CA LEU A 147 7.51 -11.17 -4.80
C LEU A 147 6.33 -12.07 -5.21
N ASP A 148 6.07 -13.12 -4.43
CA ASP A 148 4.91 -14.00 -4.52
C ASP A 148 3.59 -13.21 -4.48
N LYS A 149 3.45 -12.33 -3.48
CA LYS A 149 2.23 -11.51 -3.31
C LYS A 149 2.11 -10.44 -4.38
N LYS A 150 3.24 -9.85 -4.79
CA LYS A 150 3.27 -8.87 -5.89
C LYS A 150 2.76 -9.48 -7.20
N ASP A 151 3.19 -10.71 -7.51
CA ASP A 151 2.73 -11.45 -8.69
C ASP A 151 1.22 -11.77 -8.62
N ILE A 152 0.72 -12.21 -7.46
CA ILE A 152 -0.72 -12.45 -7.24
C ILE A 152 -1.54 -11.17 -7.52
N LEU A 153 -1.14 -10.03 -6.95
CA LEU A 153 -1.84 -8.76 -7.14
C LEU A 153 -1.82 -8.32 -8.60
N LEU A 154 -0.67 -8.40 -9.28
CA LEU A 154 -0.60 -8.01 -10.69
C LEU A 154 -1.44 -8.91 -11.58
N LYS A 155 -1.48 -10.22 -11.32
CA LYS A 155 -2.34 -11.16 -12.06
C LYS A 155 -3.82 -10.94 -11.79
N LEU A 156 -4.21 -10.61 -10.56
CA LEU A 156 -5.58 -10.24 -10.23
C LEU A 156 -6.04 -9.05 -11.07
N GLU A 157 -5.17 -8.05 -11.25
CA GLU A 157 -5.49 -6.82 -11.98
C GLU A 157 -5.46 -6.95 -13.51
N GLN A 158 -5.09 -8.12 -14.05
CA GLN A 158 -5.04 -8.40 -15.48
C GLN A 158 -6.19 -9.30 -15.97
N GLN A 159 -7.15 -9.62 -15.10
CA GLN A 159 -8.31 -10.46 -15.41
C GLN A 159 -9.45 -9.69 -16.11
#